data_AF-A0AAU2HIN0-F1
#
_entry.id   AF-A0AAU2HIN0-F1
#
_cell.length_a   1.000
_cell.length_b   1.000
_cell.length_c   1.000
_cell.angle_alpha   90.00
_cell.angle_beta   90.00
_cell.angle_gamma   90.00
#
_symmetry.space_group_name_H-M   'P 1'
#
loop_
_entity.id
_entity.type
_entity.pdbx_description
1 polymer ?
#
loop_
_entity_poly.entity_id
_entity_poly.type
_entity_poly.pdbx_seq_one_letter_code
_entity_poly.pdbx_strand_id
1 'polypeptide(L)'
;MGRWRKLDPQLKAPAVMTSAAIVGCNWCMDFGYWESLRHGMDPRKLRDVRVWRESEAYTPLERDVMAYAEAMRLTPPEVGDELVERLRTTLGEAPLVVLTTMVAVENMRSSN
;
A
#
# COMPACT_ATOMS: atom_id res chain seq x y z
N MET A 1 -13.86 21.31 4.89
CA MET A 1 -13.20 20.10 5.41
C MET A 1 -12.16 19.62 4.40
N GLY A 2 -11.05 20.35 4.27
CA GLY A 2 -10.02 20.10 3.26
C GLY A 2 -8.66 19.95 3.93
N ARG A 3 -8.11 18.72 3.93
CA ARG A 3 -6.65 18.47 4.09
C ARG A 3 -6.21 17.00 3.94
N TRP A 4 -7.05 16.10 3.41
CA TRP A 4 -6.74 14.65 3.33
C TRP A 4 -6.78 14.09 1.89
N ARG A 5 -6.98 14.92 0.87
CA ARG A 5 -6.89 14.54 -0.56
C ARG A 5 -5.45 14.65 -1.05
N LYS A 6 -4.55 13.74 -0.64
CA LYS A 6 -3.15 13.80 -1.11
C LYS A 6 -2.61 12.52 -1.72
N LEU A 7 -3.06 11.34 -1.28
CA LEU A 7 -2.66 10.10 -1.93
C LEU A 7 -3.76 9.64 -2.89
N ASP A 8 -3.37 9.32 -4.13
CA ASP A 8 -4.26 8.71 -5.13
C ASP A 8 -4.88 7.42 -4.56
N PRO A 9 -6.22 7.24 -4.61
CA PRO A 9 -6.86 5.99 -4.22
C PRO A 9 -6.24 4.74 -4.87
N GLN A 10 -5.76 4.86 -6.11
CA GLN A 10 -5.09 3.78 -6.85
C GLN A 10 -3.72 3.41 -6.25
N LEU A 11 -3.09 4.30 -5.48
CA LEU A 11 -1.87 4.02 -4.73
C LEU A 11 -2.17 3.59 -3.28
N LYS A 12 -3.26 4.09 -2.71
CA LYS A 12 -3.70 3.70 -1.36
C LYS A 12 -4.08 2.22 -1.30
N ALA A 13 -4.86 1.72 -2.26
CA ALA A 13 -5.32 0.34 -2.26
C ALA A 13 -4.17 -0.68 -2.28
N PRO A 14 -3.15 -0.59 -3.17
CA PRO A 14 -1.98 -1.45 -3.15
C PRO A 14 -1.22 -1.40 -1.82
N ALA A 15 -1.03 -0.22 -1.22
CA ALA A 15 -0.35 -0.11 0.07
C ALA A 15 -1.08 -0.90 1.17
N VAL A 16 -2.38 -0.64 1.34
CA VAL A 16 -3.23 -1.27 2.36
C VAL A 16 -3.32 -2.78 2.15
N MET A 17 -3.57 -3.21 0.92
CA MET A 17 -3.73 -4.63 0.62
C MET A 17 -2.41 -5.40 0.73
N THR A 18 -1.28 -4.79 0.36
CA THR A 18 0.04 -5.40 0.59
C THR A 18 0.31 -5.57 2.08
N SER A 19 0.06 -4.53 2.89
CA SER A 19 0.18 -4.64 4.35
C SER A 19 -0.65 -5.80 4.89
N ALA A 20 -1.93 -5.90 4.51
CA ALA A 20 -2.82 -6.99 4.91
C ALA A 20 -2.36 -8.38 4.42
N ALA A 21 -1.86 -8.46 3.19
CA ALA A 21 -1.41 -9.71 2.56
C ALA A 21 -0.22 -10.33 3.29
N ILE A 22 0.74 -9.52 3.73
CA ILE A 22 1.92 -10.00 4.46
C ILE A 22 1.52 -10.54 5.84
N VAL A 23 0.42 -10.06 6.44
CA VAL A 23 -0.10 -10.59 7.72
C VAL A 23 -0.77 -11.94 7.50
N GLY A 24 -1.38 -12.13 6.33
CA GLY A 24 -2.34 -13.20 6.12
C GLY A 24 -3.69 -12.92 6.78
N CYS A 25 -4.07 -11.66 7.01
CA CYS A 25 -5.40 -11.31 7.54
C CYS A 25 -6.48 -11.54 6.48
N ASN A 26 -7.14 -12.70 6.51
CA ASN A 26 -8.15 -13.07 5.50
C ASN A 26 -9.31 -12.07 5.44
N TRP A 27 -9.85 -11.65 6.59
CA TRP A 27 -10.93 -10.65 6.62
C TRP A 27 -10.49 -9.30 6.00
N CYS A 28 -9.26 -8.86 6.28
CA CYS A 28 -8.71 -7.63 5.71
C CYS A 28 -8.56 -7.73 4.19
N MET A 29 -8.17 -8.90 3.68
CA MET A 29 -8.07 -9.17 2.25
C MET A 29 -9.44 -9.16 1.57
N ASP A 30 -10.44 -9.82 2.15
CA ASP A 30 -11.79 -9.88 1.60
C ASP A 30 -12.46 -8.50 1.61
N PHE A 31 -12.38 -7.79 2.74
CA PHE A 31 -12.91 -6.43 2.87
C PHE A 31 -12.16 -5.46 1.96
N GLY A 32 -10.83 -5.53 1.92
CA GLY A 32 -9.99 -4.70 1.07
C GLY A 32 -10.25 -4.93 -0.42
N TYR A 33 -10.49 -6.17 -0.83
CA TYR A 33 -10.88 -6.52 -2.20
C TYR A 33 -12.24 -5.90 -2.56
N TRP A 34 -13.25 -6.09 -1.72
CA TRP A 34 -14.59 -5.52 -1.93
C TRP A 34 -14.56 -3.99 -1.99
N GLU A 35 -13.88 -3.34 -1.05
CA GLU A 35 -13.79 -1.88 -0.99
C GLU A 35 -13.03 -1.33 -2.21
N SER A 36 -11.89 -1.91 -2.55
CA SER A 36 -11.06 -1.45 -3.68
C SER A 36 -11.77 -1.63 -5.03
N LEU A 37 -12.55 -2.71 -5.21
CA LEU A 37 -13.40 -2.87 -6.38
C LEU A 37 -14.44 -1.77 -6.50
N ARG A 38 -15.09 -1.37 -5.39
CA ARG A 38 -16.10 -0.30 -5.40
C ARG A 38 -15.50 1.06 -5.72
N HIS A 39 -14.21 1.25 -5.46
CA HIS A 39 -13.45 2.44 -5.87
C HIS A 39 -12.81 2.33 -7.26
N GLY A 40 -13.17 1.31 -8.04
CA GLY A 40 -12.77 1.18 -9.45
C GLY A 40 -11.35 0.67 -9.66
N MET A 41 -10.75 0.01 -8.67
CA MET A 41 -9.44 -0.62 -8.84
C MET A 41 -9.53 -1.79 -9.84
N ASP A 42 -8.49 -1.95 -10.67
CA ASP A 42 -8.41 -3.08 -11.62
C ASP A 42 -8.47 -4.42 -10.85
N PRO A 43 -9.47 -5.29 -11.11
CA PRO A 43 -9.57 -6.59 -10.46
C PRO A 43 -8.32 -7.47 -10.62
N ARG A 44 -7.53 -7.28 -11.68
CA ARG A 44 -6.25 -7.99 -11.88
C ARG A 44 -5.26 -7.64 -10.77
N LYS A 45 -5.08 -6.35 -10.48
CA LYS A 45 -4.22 -5.90 -9.38
C LYS A 45 -4.65 -6.55 -8.06
N LEU A 46 -5.95 -6.49 -7.75
CA LEU A 46 -6.48 -7.04 -6.49
C LEU A 46 -6.20 -8.54 -6.32
N ARG A 47 -6.27 -9.33 -7.40
CA ARG A 47 -5.90 -10.76 -7.37
C ARG A 47 -4.40 -10.98 -7.21
N ASP A 48 -3.61 -10.12 -7.85
CA ASP A 48 -2.17 -10.27 -7.93
C ASP A 48 -1.41 -9.68 -6.73
N VAL A 49 -2.09 -9.08 -5.74
CA VAL A 49 -1.46 -8.42 -4.58
C VAL A 49 -0.42 -9.32 -3.89
N ARG A 50 -0.67 -10.63 -3.76
CA ARG A 50 0.27 -11.57 -3.11
C ARG A 50 1.48 -11.92 -3.96
N VAL A 51 1.39 -11.74 -5.27
CA VAL A 51 2.42 -12.07 -6.27
C VAL A 51 2.89 -10.81 -7.01
N TRP A 52 2.76 -9.65 -6.36
CA TRP A 52 2.91 -8.33 -6.99
C TRP A 52 4.29 -8.11 -7.62
N ARG A 53 5.33 -8.77 -7.11
CA ARG A 53 6.70 -8.69 -7.64
C ARG A 53 6.79 -9.29 -9.05
N GLU A 54 5.99 -10.32 -9.31
CA GLU A 54 5.92 -11.05 -10.59
C GLU A 54 4.84 -10.49 -11.53
N SER A 55 3.84 -9.78 -10.99
CA SER A 55 2.70 -9.30 -11.76
C SER A 55 3.00 -8.06 -12.63
N GLU A 56 2.67 -8.13 -13.91
CA GLU A 56 2.74 -7.01 -14.84
C GLU A 56 1.61 -5.97 -14.65
N ALA A 57 0.68 -6.21 -13.72
CA ALA A 57 -0.46 -5.33 -13.51
C ALA A 57 -0.09 -3.98 -12.88
N TYR A 58 1.08 -3.89 -12.23
CA TYR A 58 1.49 -2.74 -11.43
C TYR A 58 2.52 -1.87 -12.14
N THR A 59 2.28 -0.56 -12.10
CA THR A 59 3.23 0.47 -12.53
C THR A 59 4.47 0.51 -11.61
N PRO A 60 5.59 1.11 -12.05
CA PRO A 60 6.76 1.27 -11.18
C PRO A 60 6.46 1.98 -9.86
N LEU A 61 5.63 3.03 -9.89
CA LEU A 61 5.24 3.76 -8.67
C LEU A 61 4.42 2.90 -7.72
N GLU A 62 3.48 2.10 -8.24
CA GLU A 62 2.70 1.18 -7.42
C GLU A 62 3.60 0.10 -6.79
N ARG A 63 4.58 -0.41 -7.54
CA ARG A 63 5.57 -1.36 -7.02
C ARG A 63 6.42 -0.75 -5.90
N ASP A 64 6.82 0.52 -6.02
CA ASP A 64 7.52 1.23 -4.94
C ASP A 64 6.65 1.40 -3.70
N VAL A 65 5.37 1.74 -3.88
CA VAL A 65 4.40 1.84 -2.78
C VAL A 65 4.21 0.50 -2.06
N MET A 66 4.13 -0.61 -2.82
CA MET A 66 4.01 -1.95 -2.27
C MET A 66 5.30 -2.39 -1.55
N ALA A 67 6.47 -2.12 -2.14
CA ALA A 67 7.76 -2.38 -1.50
C ALA A 67 7.90 -1.62 -0.17
N TYR A 68 7.45 -0.37 -0.14
CA TYR A 68 7.47 0.46 1.07
C TYR A 68 6.55 -0.10 2.15
N ALA A 69 5.32 -0.50 1.78
CA ALA A 69 4.38 -1.15 2.69
C ALA A 69 4.93 -2.45 3.30
N GLU A 70 5.65 -3.25 2.48
CA GLU A 70 6.32 -4.47 2.93
C GLU A 70 7.46 -4.19 3.90
N ALA A 71 8.36 -3.27 3.53
CA ALA A 71 9.51 -2.88 4.34
C ALA A 71 9.12 -2.29 5.70
N MET A 72 8.06 -1.47 5.71
CA MET A 72 7.49 -0.88 6.94
C MET A 72 6.93 -1.92 7.91
N ARG A 73 6.60 -3.12 7.42
CA ARG A 73 5.98 -4.16 8.22
C ARG A 73 6.98 -5.13 8.84
N LEU A 74 8.23 -5.13 8.38
CA LEU A 74 9.29 -5.90 9.01
C LEU A 74 9.46 -5.46 10.48
N THR A 75 9.93 -6.36 11.33
CA THR A 75 10.23 -6.07 12.73
C THR A 75 11.69 -6.47 13.01
N PRO A 76 12.63 -5.51 13.08
CA PRO A 76 12.42 -4.06 12.94
C PRO A 76 12.06 -3.63 11.49
N PRO A 77 11.42 -2.46 11.27
CA PRO A 77 11.16 -1.97 9.92
C PRO A 77 12.47 -1.74 9.15
N GLU A 78 12.56 -2.24 7.91
CA GLU A 78 13.76 -2.11 7.06
C GLU A 78 13.46 -1.23 5.84
N VAL A 79 12.96 -0.01 6.10
CA VAL A 79 12.69 0.95 5.04
C VAL A 79 14.00 1.63 4.62
N GLY A 80 14.48 1.33 3.41
CA GLY A 80 15.69 1.96 2.88
C GLY A 80 15.49 3.43 2.47
N ASP A 81 16.46 4.29 2.79
CA ASP A 81 16.42 5.72 2.47
C ASP A 81 16.21 6.00 0.98
N GLU A 82 16.81 5.20 0.11
CA GLU A 82 16.66 5.33 -1.35
C GLU A 82 15.21 5.13 -1.83
N LEU A 83 14.46 4.24 -1.18
CA LEU A 83 13.05 4.01 -1.49
C LEU A 83 12.20 5.18 -1.00
N VAL A 84 12.49 5.71 0.18
CA VAL A 84 11.83 6.91 0.74
C VAL A 84 12.05 8.10 -0.18
N GLU A 85 13.29 8.35 -0.59
CA GLU A 85 13.63 9.48 -1.46
C GLU A 85 13.00 9.37 -2.85
N ARG A 86 12.93 8.15 -3.42
CA ARG A 86 12.24 7.94 -4.71
C ARG A 86 10.74 8.20 -4.61
N LEU A 87 10.09 7.72 -3.55
CA LEU A 87 8.68 8.00 -3.28
C LEU A 87 8.44 9.48 -3.00
N ARG A 88 9.28 10.11 -2.19
CA ARG A 88 9.23 11.54 -1.90
C ARG A 88 9.38 12.38 -3.16
N THR A 89 10.31 12.02 -4.05
CA THR A 89 10.52 12.73 -5.32
C THR A 89 9.30 12.61 -6.24
N THR A 90 8.69 11.43 -6.30
CA THR A 90 7.57 11.16 -7.21
C THR A 90 6.23 11.66 -6.68
N LEU A 91 5.98 11.49 -5.38
CA LEU A 91 4.70 11.80 -4.73
C LEU A 91 4.70 13.19 -4.07
N GLY A 92 5.86 13.66 -3.63
CA GLY A 92 6.00 14.77 -2.69
C GLY A 92 5.80 14.34 -1.23
N GLU A 93 6.17 15.24 -0.33
CA GLU A 93 6.15 15.03 1.13
C GLU A 93 4.79 14.61 1.67
N ALA A 94 3.75 15.38 1.34
CA ALA A 94 2.49 15.24 2.03
C ALA A 94 1.69 13.99 1.62
N PRO A 95 1.69 13.54 0.34
CA PRO A 95 1.19 12.22 0.00
C PRO A 95 1.99 11.07 0.61
N LEU A 96 3.32 11.21 0.74
CA LEU A 96 4.17 10.21 1.41
C LEU A 96 3.79 10.05 2.89
N VAL A 97 3.58 11.16 3.62
CA VAL A 97 3.09 11.10 5.00
C VAL A 97 1.74 10.38 5.11
N VAL A 98 0.83 10.62 4.16
CA VAL A 98 -0.47 9.91 4.11
C VAL A 98 -0.26 8.42 3.85
N LEU A 99 0.63 8.05 2.93
CA LEU A 99 0.99 6.66 2.66
C LEU A 99 1.52 5.96 3.92
N THR A 100 2.51 6.54 4.60
CA THR A 100 3.06 6.03 5.87
C THR A 100 1.98 5.84 6.91
N THR A 101 1.05 6.80 7.02
CA THR A 101 -0.06 6.74 7.98
C THR A 101 -0.99 5.56 7.68
N MET A 102 -1.32 5.32 6.41
CA MET A 102 -2.19 4.18 6.04
C MET A 102 -1.52 2.85 6.36
N VAL A 103 -0.24 2.69 6.01
CA VAL A 103 0.53 1.46 6.32
C VAL A 103 0.60 1.23 7.83
N ALA A 104 0.90 2.27 8.61
CA ALA A 104 0.97 2.16 10.07
C ALA A 104 -0.37 1.74 10.70
N VAL A 105 -1.49 2.33 10.26
CA VAL A 105 -2.83 1.98 10.76
C VAL A 105 -3.19 0.54 10.42
N GLU A 106 -2.88 0.08 9.21
CA GLU A 106 -3.14 -1.31 8.83
C GLU A 106 -2.25 -2.29 9.59
N ASN A 107 -0.98 -1.96 9.81
CA ASN A 107 -0.09 -2.75 10.66
C ASN A 107 -0.67 -2.88 12.08
N MET A 108 -1.21 -1.81 12.65
CA MET A 108 -1.88 -1.87 13.96
C MET A 108 -3.15 -2.72 13.95
N ARG A 109 -4.01 -2.59 12.93
CA ARG A 109 -5.29 -3.33 12.85
C ARG A 109 -5.13 -4.81 12.59
N SER A 110 -4.06 -5.20 11.89
CA SER A 110 -3.85 -6.57 11.44
C SER A 110 -3.00 -7.42 12.39
N SER A 111 -2.37 -6.83 13.40
CA SER A 111 -1.44 -7.52 14.31
C SER A 111 -2.06 -7.95 15.64
N ASN A 112 -3.37 -8.18 15.69
CA ASN A 112 -4.10 -8.56 16.92
C ASN A 112 -5.02 -9.77 16.71
#